data_AF-A0A1N7TGD0-F1
#
_entry.id   AF-A0A1N7TGD0-F1
#
_cell.length_a   1.000
_cell.length_b   1.000
_cell.length_c   1.000
_cell.angle_alpha   90.00
_cell.angle_beta   90.00
_cell.angle_gamma   90.00
#
_symmetry.space_group_name_H-M   'P 1'
#
loop_
_entity.id
_entity.type
_entity.pdbx_description
1 polymer ?
#
loop_
_entity_poly.entity_id
_entity_poly.type
_entity_poly.pdbx_seq_one_letter_code
_entity_poly.pdbx_strand_id
1 'polypeptide(L)'
;KRYASHPAVLGLQPVNEPWELTPIKVLKTYYWKSYKRVKALAPHWKFVLHDSFRFGREFWLDFMRGCPDIAIDTHIYQAWMNPGTKEDFYSNACQQKYTITDIENAVMPVIVGEWSLGTDNCAMWLNGFNDNLPGFPKVICQLRHCPIESTYLGKGFPGTPLDTTKPIQGPYGTGTSGPSFGLCPVNSNVTFGQKTPEDELKFMKNLMSKKLNAWLLGHGFYFWNFKTELDTRWDFLALVRAGVMPKNISDYDDADGIFDACER
;
A
#
# COMPACT_ATOMS: atom_id res chain seq x y z
N LYS A 1 7.95 -3.43 -26.07
CA LYS A 1 7.53 -3.55 -27.50
C LYS A 1 6.05 -3.26 -27.66
N ARG A 2 5.13 -4.11 -27.15
CA ARG A 2 3.67 -3.94 -27.30
C ARG A 2 3.17 -2.51 -27.04
N TYR A 3 3.67 -1.88 -25.97
CA TYR A 3 3.19 -0.57 -25.54
C TYR A 3 4.16 0.59 -25.83
N ALA A 4 5.31 0.33 -26.45
CA ALA A 4 6.45 1.27 -26.48
C ALA A 4 6.16 2.63 -27.13
N SER A 5 5.14 2.71 -27.99
CA SER A 5 4.69 3.94 -28.66
C SER A 5 3.30 4.39 -28.19
N HIS A 6 2.73 3.77 -27.15
CA HIS A 6 1.40 4.11 -26.68
C HIS A 6 1.46 5.41 -25.86
N PRO A 7 0.74 6.48 -26.25
CA PRO A 7 0.89 7.80 -25.64
C PRO A 7 0.47 7.87 -24.17
N ALA A 8 -0.40 6.94 -23.74
CA ALA A 8 -0.83 6.85 -22.33
C ALA A 8 0.21 6.21 -21.39
N VAL A 9 1.31 5.64 -21.92
CA VAL A 9 2.32 4.96 -21.10
C VAL A 9 3.53 5.88 -20.94
N LEU A 10 3.77 6.32 -19.71
CA LEU A 10 4.83 7.27 -19.37
C LEU A 10 6.09 6.61 -18.82
N GLY A 11 5.99 5.35 -18.41
CA GLY A 11 7.09 4.63 -17.80
C GLY A 11 6.81 3.15 -17.62
N LEU A 12 7.83 2.43 -17.14
CA LEU A 12 7.74 1.01 -16.85
C LEU A 12 8.52 0.68 -15.58
N GLN A 13 7.83 0.00 -14.66
CA GLN A 13 8.44 -0.74 -13.56
C GLN A 13 8.59 -2.21 -13.99
N PRO A 14 9.81 -2.77 -14.04
CA PRO A 14 10.03 -4.09 -14.64
C PRO A 14 9.63 -5.25 -13.72
N VAL A 15 9.58 -5.01 -12.40
CA VAL A 15 9.23 -6.00 -11.39
C VAL A 15 8.71 -5.27 -10.14
N ASN A 16 7.63 -5.79 -9.56
CA ASN A 16 7.09 -5.33 -8.28
C ASN A 16 7.78 -6.05 -7.11
N GLU A 17 8.03 -5.34 -6.01
CA GLU A 17 8.47 -5.89 -4.72
C GLU A 17 9.43 -7.09 -4.77
N PRO A 18 10.62 -7.00 -5.43
CA PRO A 18 11.60 -8.07 -5.31
C PRO A 18 11.95 -8.28 -3.85
N TRP A 19 11.82 -9.52 -3.36
CA TRP A 19 12.01 -9.85 -1.95
C TRP A 19 13.33 -9.31 -1.40
N GLU A 20 13.33 -8.83 -0.15
CA GLU A 20 14.47 -8.17 0.49
C GLU A 20 15.78 -8.99 0.39
N LEU A 21 15.65 -10.31 0.56
CA LEU A 21 16.78 -11.25 0.52
C LEU A 21 17.26 -11.60 -0.89
N THR A 22 16.67 -11.02 -1.93
CA THR A 22 17.19 -11.17 -3.30
C THR A 22 18.62 -10.62 -3.36
N PRO A 23 19.62 -11.42 -3.84
CA PRO A 23 21.00 -10.97 -3.90
C PRO A 23 21.15 -9.65 -4.67
N ILE A 24 21.60 -8.59 -3.99
CA ILE A 24 21.55 -7.22 -4.52
C ILE A 24 22.30 -7.07 -5.85
N LYS A 25 23.40 -7.80 -6.04
CA LYS A 25 24.17 -7.80 -7.29
C LYS A 25 23.36 -8.37 -8.46
N VAL A 26 22.58 -9.43 -8.22
CA VAL A 26 21.69 -10.04 -9.22
C VAL A 26 20.57 -9.06 -9.57
N LEU A 27 19.94 -8.46 -8.56
CA LEU A 27 18.86 -7.50 -8.75
C LEU A 27 19.32 -6.25 -9.53
N LYS A 28 20.44 -5.63 -9.14
CA LYS A 28 21.02 -4.48 -9.86
C LYS A 28 21.41 -4.84 -11.30
N THR A 29 21.91 -6.06 -11.53
CA THR A 29 22.20 -6.54 -12.90
C THR A 29 20.92 -6.68 -13.72
N TYR A 30 19.85 -7.20 -13.12
CA TYR A 30 18.53 -7.28 -13.75
C TYR A 30 18.01 -5.88 -14.11
N TYR A 31 18.01 -4.94 -13.15
CA TYR A 31 17.56 -3.56 -13.40
C TYR A 31 18.38 -2.87 -14.49
N TRP A 32 19.71 -3.02 -14.50
CA TRP A 32 20.55 -2.43 -15.56
C TRP A 32 20.23 -2.99 -16.95
N LYS A 33 20.02 -4.31 -17.06
CA LYS A 33 19.62 -4.94 -18.33
C LYS A 33 18.24 -4.46 -18.77
N SER A 34 17.29 -4.37 -17.84
CA SER A 34 15.93 -3.87 -18.09
C SER A 34 15.93 -2.41 -18.53
N TYR A 35 16.68 -1.54 -17.86
CA TYR A 35 16.84 -0.13 -18.21
C TYR A 35 17.33 0.05 -19.64
N LYS A 36 18.44 -0.61 -20.01
CA LYS A 36 18.96 -0.57 -21.38
C LYS A 36 17.93 -1.04 -22.40
N ARG A 37 17.14 -2.06 -22.06
CA ARG A 37 16.08 -2.57 -22.94
C ARG A 37 14.93 -1.58 -23.10
N VAL A 38 14.51 -0.92 -22.02
CA VAL A 38 13.49 0.13 -22.05
C VAL A 38 13.98 1.29 -22.89
N LYS A 39 15.15 1.85 -22.59
CA LYS A 39 15.69 3.01 -23.34
C LYS A 39 15.94 2.71 -24.82
N ALA A 40 16.30 1.48 -25.18
CA ALA A 40 16.45 1.08 -26.58
C ALA A 40 15.12 1.00 -27.35
N LEU A 41 13.98 0.83 -26.68
CA LEU A 41 12.67 0.65 -27.31
C LEU A 41 11.74 1.86 -27.13
N ALA A 42 11.88 2.57 -26.02
CA ALA A 42 11.09 3.72 -25.62
C ALA A 42 12.01 4.68 -24.83
N PRO A 43 12.88 5.44 -25.51
CA PRO A 43 13.88 6.28 -24.84
C PRO A 43 13.29 7.36 -23.93
N HIS A 44 12.06 7.78 -24.20
CA HIS A 44 11.31 8.81 -23.47
C HIS A 44 10.60 8.28 -22.21
N TRP A 45 10.57 6.96 -21.98
CA TRP A 45 9.92 6.40 -20.81
C TRP A 45 10.74 6.60 -19.54
N LYS A 46 10.04 6.91 -18.45
CA LYS A 46 10.59 6.77 -17.09
C LYS A 46 10.84 5.29 -16.79
N PHE A 47 12.00 4.96 -16.26
CA PHE A 47 12.32 3.65 -15.74
C PHE A 47 12.21 3.67 -14.22
N VAL A 48 11.25 2.92 -13.69
CA VAL A 48 10.96 2.90 -12.26
C VAL A 48 11.49 1.59 -11.68
N LEU A 49 12.31 1.62 -10.63
CA LEU A 49 12.74 0.42 -9.92
C LEU A 49 12.12 0.38 -8.53
N HIS A 50 11.65 -0.78 -8.08
CA HIS A 50 11.27 -0.96 -6.68
C HIS A 50 12.52 -1.07 -5.79
N ASP A 51 12.48 -0.47 -4.59
CA ASP A 51 13.57 -0.42 -3.59
C ASP A 51 13.95 -1.80 -2.99
N SER A 52 13.16 -2.83 -3.26
CA SER A 52 13.34 -4.20 -2.75
C SER A 52 13.40 -4.24 -1.22
N PHE A 53 12.52 -3.50 -0.55
CA PHE A 53 12.43 -3.36 0.90
C PHE A 53 13.70 -2.77 1.54
N ARG A 54 14.55 -2.13 0.73
CA ARG A 54 15.86 -1.58 1.12
C ARG A 54 15.94 -0.10 0.74
N PHE A 55 15.07 0.72 1.32
CA PHE A 55 14.93 2.14 1.01
C PHE A 55 16.00 3.00 1.72
N GLY A 56 17.25 2.87 1.28
CA GLY A 56 18.40 3.53 1.91
C GLY A 56 19.52 3.87 0.93
N ARG A 57 20.30 4.91 1.24
CA ARG A 57 21.42 5.39 0.41
C ARG A 57 22.49 4.33 0.24
N GLU A 58 22.77 3.57 1.29
CA GLU A 58 23.74 2.47 1.31
C GLU A 58 23.47 1.42 0.22
N PHE A 59 22.22 1.31 -0.25
CA PHE A 59 21.86 0.41 -1.33
C PHE A 59 21.84 1.09 -2.70
N TRP A 60 21.36 2.34 -2.80
CA TRP A 60 20.99 2.91 -4.10
C TRP A 60 21.84 4.09 -4.57
N LEU A 61 22.62 4.74 -3.69
CA LEU A 61 23.31 6.01 -3.95
C LEU A 61 24.20 6.00 -5.21
N ASP A 62 24.93 4.92 -5.46
CA ASP A 62 25.83 4.82 -6.62
C ASP A 62 25.19 4.11 -7.82
N PHE A 63 24.00 3.52 -7.64
CA PHE A 63 23.36 2.76 -8.70
C PHE A 63 22.66 3.70 -9.69
N MET A 64 22.99 3.59 -10.96
CA MET A 64 22.38 4.36 -12.07
C MET A 64 22.53 5.89 -11.95
N ARG A 65 23.48 6.38 -11.13
CA ARG A 65 23.81 7.81 -11.06
C ARG A 65 24.07 8.39 -12.45
N GLY A 66 23.39 9.50 -12.77
CA GLY A 66 23.49 10.17 -14.07
C GLY A 66 22.68 9.55 -15.21
N CYS A 67 21.93 8.46 -14.97
CA CYS A 67 20.99 7.94 -15.97
C CYS A 67 19.74 8.84 -16.04
N PRO A 68 19.28 9.24 -17.25
CA PRO A 68 18.06 10.03 -17.40
C PRO A 68 16.77 9.22 -17.21
N ASP A 69 15.71 9.92 -16.80
CA ASP A 69 14.35 9.41 -16.56
C ASP A 69 14.33 8.11 -15.76
N ILE A 70 14.96 8.12 -14.59
CA ILE A 70 14.86 7.07 -13.59
C ILE A 70 14.05 7.56 -12.41
N ALA A 71 13.40 6.64 -11.70
CA ALA A 71 12.82 6.87 -10.40
C ALA A 71 12.94 5.60 -9.54
N ILE A 72 12.99 5.78 -8.23
CA ILE A 72 12.85 4.68 -7.27
C ILE A 72 11.43 4.69 -6.71
N ASP A 73 10.82 3.52 -6.70
CA ASP A 73 9.53 3.26 -6.10
C ASP A 73 9.72 2.63 -4.72
N THR A 74 9.02 3.18 -3.73
CA THR A 74 8.96 2.68 -2.37
C THR A 74 7.51 2.47 -1.93
N HIS A 75 7.28 1.39 -1.20
CA HIS A 75 5.97 1.02 -0.70
C HIS A 75 5.92 1.22 0.82
N ILE A 76 4.96 2.03 1.29
CA ILE A 76 4.92 2.48 2.69
C ILE A 76 3.61 2.06 3.34
N TYR A 77 3.68 0.98 4.11
CA TYR A 77 2.57 0.41 4.84
C TYR A 77 2.79 0.40 6.34
N GLN A 78 1.70 0.50 7.10
CA GLN A 78 1.70 0.39 8.56
C GLN A 78 0.91 -0.82 9.05
N ALA A 79 0.26 -1.56 8.14
CA ALA A 79 -0.55 -2.73 8.47
C ALA A 79 0.23 -3.79 9.26
N TRP A 80 1.52 -3.96 8.97
CA TRP A 80 2.40 -4.93 9.63
C TRP A 80 3.22 -4.35 10.79
N MET A 81 3.04 -3.09 11.18
CA MET A 81 3.65 -2.54 12.39
C MET A 81 3.17 -3.30 13.63
N ASN A 82 3.95 -3.23 14.72
CA ASN A 82 3.44 -3.72 16.00
C ASN A 82 2.29 -2.83 16.48
N PRO A 83 1.29 -3.39 17.18
CA PRO A 83 0.21 -2.59 17.73
C PRO A 83 0.77 -1.50 18.63
N GLY A 84 0.17 -0.32 18.56
CA GLY A 84 0.57 0.85 19.30
C GLY A 84 -0.58 1.84 19.42
N THR A 85 -0.28 3.02 19.92
CA THR A 85 -1.21 4.13 20.01
C THR A 85 -1.45 4.75 18.62
N LYS A 86 -2.51 5.55 18.48
CA LYS A 86 -2.70 6.35 17.24
C LYS A 86 -1.54 7.30 17.02
N GLU A 87 -0.96 7.84 18.09
CA GLU A 87 0.20 8.72 18.05
C GLU A 87 1.43 8.01 17.47
N ASP A 88 1.64 6.73 17.76
CA ASP A 88 2.75 5.95 17.16
C ASP A 88 2.62 5.86 15.64
N PHE A 89 1.41 5.60 15.14
CA PHE A 89 1.13 5.51 13.70
C PHE A 89 1.21 6.87 13.01
N TYR A 90 0.71 7.93 13.65
CA TYR A 90 0.84 9.30 13.17
C TYR A 90 2.29 9.76 13.10
N SER A 91 3.05 9.52 14.17
CA SER A 91 4.47 9.85 14.25
C SER A 91 5.26 9.10 13.18
N ASN A 92 5.02 7.79 13.04
CA ASN A 92 5.65 6.99 11.99
C ASN A 92 5.33 7.53 10.59
N ALA A 93 4.07 7.86 10.28
CA ALA A 93 3.70 8.44 8.99
C ALA A 93 4.44 9.75 8.70
N CYS A 94 4.53 10.63 9.70
CA CYS A 94 5.26 11.90 9.57
C CYS A 94 6.78 11.71 9.43
N GLN A 95 7.37 10.72 10.11
CA GLN A 95 8.82 10.49 10.09
C GLN A 95 9.32 9.98 8.73
N GLN A 96 8.47 9.33 7.93
CA GLN A 96 8.82 8.87 6.59
C GLN A 96 9.30 10.03 5.68
N LYS A 97 8.88 11.27 5.97
CA LYS A 97 9.33 12.47 5.27
C LYS A 97 10.85 12.60 5.22
N TYR A 98 11.55 12.18 6.28
CA TYR A 98 13.01 12.27 6.39
C TYR A 98 13.69 11.29 5.42
N THR A 99 13.23 10.04 5.39
CA THR A 99 13.79 9.01 4.50
C THR A 99 13.47 9.33 3.04
N ILE A 100 12.24 9.76 2.73
CA ILE A 100 11.85 10.19 1.38
C ILE A 100 12.76 11.33 0.92
N THR A 101 12.92 12.38 1.73
CA THR A 101 13.75 13.54 1.38
C THR A 101 15.24 13.18 1.22
N ASP A 102 15.77 12.27 2.04
CA ASP A 102 17.17 11.83 1.94
C ASP A 102 17.44 11.10 0.62
N ILE A 103 16.54 10.21 0.19
CA ILE A 103 16.67 9.48 -1.07
C ILE A 103 16.39 10.39 -2.27
N GLU A 104 15.32 11.18 -2.22
CA GLU A 104 14.94 12.15 -3.26
C GLU A 104 16.10 13.10 -3.60
N ASN A 105 16.77 13.64 -2.58
CA ASN A 105 17.86 14.60 -2.76
C ASN A 105 19.18 13.95 -3.18
N ALA A 106 19.49 12.74 -2.68
CA ALA A 106 20.83 12.17 -2.82
C ALA A 106 20.96 11.12 -3.93
N VAL A 107 19.87 10.44 -4.28
CA VAL A 107 19.88 9.21 -5.08
C VAL A 107 19.20 9.41 -6.43
N MET A 108 17.87 9.55 -6.44
CA MET A 108 17.02 9.74 -7.61
C MET A 108 15.59 10.08 -7.18
N PRO A 109 14.73 10.60 -8.08
CA PRO A 109 13.33 10.87 -7.78
C PRO A 109 12.61 9.68 -7.15
N VAL A 110 11.90 9.92 -6.06
CA VAL A 110 11.13 8.95 -5.29
C VAL A 110 9.67 9.00 -5.73
N ILE A 111 9.08 7.83 -5.93
CA ILE A 111 7.64 7.64 -6.07
C ILE A 111 7.19 6.77 -4.91
N VAL A 112 6.13 7.17 -4.19
CA VAL A 112 5.48 6.27 -3.22
C VAL A 112 4.42 5.45 -3.97
N GLY A 113 4.86 4.39 -4.65
CA GLY A 113 4.04 3.64 -5.61
C GLY A 113 2.95 2.78 -4.97
N GLU A 114 3.08 2.46 -3.69
CA GLU A 114 1.99 1.85 -2.95
C GLU A 114 1.95 2.31 -1.49
N TRP A 115 0.73 2.60 -1.02
CA TRP A 115 0.42 2.88 0.38
C TRP A 115 -1.09 2.79 0.61
N SER A 116 -1.52 2.58 1.85
CA SER A 116 -2.93 2.57 2.22
C SER A 116 -3.16 3.17 3.61
N LEU A 117 -4.41 3.19 4.09
CA LEU A 117 -4.72 3.48 5.49
C LEU A 117 -4.75 2.21 6.35
N GLY A 118 -4.33 1.06 5.82
CA GLY A 118 -4.21 -0.17 6.59
C GLY A 118 -3.22 0.00 7.74
N THR A 119 -3.70 -0.21 8.96
CA THR A 119 -2.93 -0.11 10.23
C THR A 119 -2.99 -1.39 11.05
N ASP A 120 -3.61 -2.42 10.50
CA ASP A 120 -3.67 -3.77 11.06
C ASP A 120 -3.75 -4.79 9.93
N ASN A 121 -3.70 -6.08 10.28
CA ASN A 121 -3.76 -7.18 9.34
C ASN A 121 -5.11 -7.90 9.33
N CYS A 122 -6.18 -7.18 9.64
CA CYS A 122 -7.48 -7.81 9.80
C CYS A 122 -8.28 -7.96 8.49
N ALA A 123 -7.96 -7.17 7.46
CA ALA A 123 -8.54 -7.35 6.14
C ALA A 123 -8.40 -8.81 5.71
N MET A 124 -9.53 -9.49 5.47
CA MET A 124 -9.56 -10.92 5.18
C MET A 124 -8.59 -11.29 4.06
N TRP A 125 -7.74 -12.28 4.33
CA TRP A 125 -6.72 -12.79 3.42
C TRP A 125 -5.63 -11.79 2.98
N LEU A 126 -5.48 -10.67 3.68
CA LEU A 126 -4.38 -9.73 3.44
C LEU A 126 -2.99 -10.40 3.55
N ASN A 127 -2.83 -11.37 4.45
CA ASN A 127 -1.59 -12.12 4.62
C ASN A 127 -1.51 -13.40 3.76
N GLY A 128 -2.57 -13.73 3.03
CA GLY A 128 -2.68 -14.97 2.26
C GLY A 128 -4.05 -15.63 2.36
N PHE A 129 -4.41 -16.38 1.32
CA PHE A 129 -5.66 -17.12 1.27
C PHE A 129 -5.71 -18.19 2.37
N ASN A 130 -6.70 -18.08 3.26
CA ASN A 130 -6.87 -18.92 4.45
C ASN A 130 -5.59 -19.12 5.28
N ASP A 131 -4.72 -18.12 5.26
CA ASP A 131 -3.49 -18.12 6.02
C ASP A 131 -3.31 -16.78 6.73
N ASN A 132 -2.80 -16.89 7.95
CA ASN A 132 -2.14 -15.81 8.66
C ASN A 132 -0.84 -16.42 9.16
N LEU A 133 0.28 -15.73 8.98
CA LEU A 133 1.51 -16.15 9.65
C LEU A 133 1.26 -16.18 11.18
N PRO A 134 1.88 -17.10 11.92
CA PRO A 134 1.77 -17.13 13.38
C PRO A 134 2.04 -15.74 14.00
N GLY A 135 1.12 -15.30 14.86
CA GLY A 135 1.16 -13.95 15.45
C GLY A 135 0.31 -12.91 14.73
N PHE A 136 -0.33 -13.26 13.61
CA PHE A 136 -1.30 -12.43 12.91
C PHE A 136 -2.74 -12.99 13.05
N PRO A 137 -3.77 -12.12 13.03
CA PRO A 137 -3.70 -10.65 13.07
C PRO A 137 -3.16 -10.17 14.43
N LYS A 138 -2.42 -9.06 14.41
CA LYS A 138 -1.78 -8.51 15.63
C LYS A 138 -2.77 -7.83 16.59
N VAL A 139 -4.02 -7.67 16.19
CA VAL A 139 -5.08 -6.99 16.93
C VAL A 139 -6.40 -7.74 16.76
N ILE A 140 -7.39 -7.40 17.58
CA ILE A 140 -8.74 -7.95 17.47
C ILE A 140 -9.45 -7.30 16.27
N CYS A 141 -9.88 -8.13 15.34
CA CYS A 141 -10.55 -7.73 14.11
C CYS A 141 -12.06 -7.54 14.31
N GLN A 142 -12.63 -6.55 13.61
CA GLN A 142 -14.06 -6.48 13.47
C GLN A 142 -14.54 -7.57 12.50
N LEU A 143 -15.70 -8.15 12.77
CA LEU A 143 -16.38 -9.07 11.86
C LEU A 143 -17.55 -8.36 11.16
N ARG A 144 -17.71 -8.61 9.86
CA ARG A 144 -18.84 -8.14 9.04
C ARG A 144 -19.40 -9.30 8.22
N HIS A 145 -20.65 -9.20 7.78
CA HIS A 145 -21.19 -10.19 6.86
C HIS A 145 -20.38 -10.22 5.56
N CYS A 146 -19.99 -11.41 5.14
CA CYS A 146 -19.31 -11.62 3.88
C CYS A 146 -20.22 -11.30 2.69
N PRO A 147 -19.67 -10.84 1.55
CA PRO A 147 -20.44 -10.61 0.34
C PRO A 147 -20.70 -11.94 -0.37
N ILE A 148 -21.60 -12.76 0.19
CA ILE A 148 -21.88 -14.14 -0.28
C ILE A 148 -22.48 -14.20 -1.69
N GLU A 149 -23.08 -13.09 -2.12
CA GLU A 149 -23.63 -12.91 -3.47
C GLU A 149 -22.60 -12.37 -4.47
N SER A 150 -21.33 -12.18 -4.07
CA SER A 150 -20.28 -11.73 -4.99
C SER A 150 -20.09 -12.76 -6.11
N THR A 151 -20.28 -12.32 -7.34
CA THR A 151 -20.00 -13.12 -8.53
C THR A 151 -18.63 -12.79 -9.13
N TYR A 152 -17.71 -12.19 -8.36
CA TYR A 152 -16.42 -11.72 -8.86
C TYR A 152 -15.60 -12.86 -9.50
N LEU A 153 -15.67 -14.07 -8.93
CA LEU A 153 -14.99 -15.28 -9.44
C LEU A 153 -15.82 -16.05 -10.50
N GLY A 154 -16.99 -15.53 -10.87
CA GLY A 154 -17.95 -16.21 -11.76
C GLY A 154 -18.89 -17.17 -11.01
N LYS A 155 -20.03 -17.49 -11.63
CA LYS A 155 -21.01 -18.43 -11.07
C LYS A 155 -20.45 -19.86 -11.10
N GLY A 156 -20.57 -20.59 -9.99
CA GLY A 156 -20.14 -21.99 -9.88
C GLY A 156 -18.65 -22.17 -9.57
N PHE A 157 -17.94 -21.11 -9.21
CA PHE A 157 -16.57 -21.24 -8.72
C PHE A 157 -16.56 -22.11 -7.45
N PRO A 158 -15.69 -23.13 -7.33
CA PRO A 158 -15.67 -24.02 -6.16
C PRO A 158 -15.59 -23.25 -4.84
N GLY A 159 -16.48 -23.57 -3.89
CA GLY A 159 -16.57 -22.86 -2.62
C GLY A 159 -17.40 -21.57 -2.64
N THR A 160 -18.04 -21.24 -3.77
CA THR A 160 -19.00 -20.11 -3.89
C THR A 160 -20.40 -20.60 -4.27
N PRO A 161 -21.48 -20.00 -3.71
CA PRO A 161 -21.44 -18.99 -2.66
C PRO A 161 -20.90 -19.58 -1.35
N LEU A 162 -20.39 -18.71 -0.48
CA LEU A 162 -19.89 -19.12 0.82
C LEU A 162 -21.01 -19.79 1.62
N ASP A 163 -20.75 -20.98 2.16
CA ASP A 163 -21.68 -21.62 3.10
C ASP A 163 -21.61 -20.90 4.45
N THR A 164 -22.63 -20.09 4.72
CA THR A 164 -22.72 -19.26 5.93
C THR A 164 -23.00 -20.04 7.21
N THR A 165 -23.26 -21.35 7.11
CA THR A 165 -23.57 -22.21 8.27
C THR A 165 -22.34 -22.93 8.81
N LYS A 166 -21.22 -22.85 8.09
CA LYS A 166 -19.99 -23.58 8.43
C LYS A 166 -18.93 -22.67 9.04
N PRO A 167 -18.05 -23.23 9.90
CA PRO A 167 -16.83 -22.54 10.31
C PRO A 167 -15.89 -22.35 9.11
N ILE A 168 -14.69 -21.79 9.36
CA ILE A 168 -13.63 -21.66 8.36
C ILE A 168 -13.42 -22.99 7.63
N GLN A 169 -13.36 -22.91 6.31
CA GLN A 169 -13.18 -24.05 5.42
C GLN A 169 -11.80 -23.97 4.77
N GLY A 170 -11.16 -25.13 4.57
CA GLY A 170 -9.86 -25.22 3.94
C GLY A 170 -9.86 -24.92 2.44
N PRO A 171 -8.68 -24.97 1.78
CA PRO A 171 -7.38 -25.33 2.35
C PRO A 171 -6.92 -24.33 3.42
N TYR A 172 -6.15 -24.82 4.41
CA TYR A 172 -5.59 -23.99 5.49
C TYR A 172 -4.10 -23.75 5.23
N GLY A 173 -3.65 -22.54 5.56
CA GLY A 173 -2.23 -22.23 5.63
C GLY A 173 -1.63 -22.53 7.00
N THR A 174 -0.60 -21.77 7.36
CA THR A 174 0.14 -21.90 8.63
C THR A 174 -0.63 -21.40 9.86
N GLY A 175 -1.53 -20.43 9.68
CA GLY A 175 -2.39 -19.93 10.76
C GLY A 175 -3.82 -19.69 10.31
N THR A 176 -4.65 -19.25 11.25
CA THR A 176 -6.10 -19.14 11.06
C THR A 176 -6.47 -17.82 10.39
N SER A 177 -7.09 -17.92 9.22
CA SER A 177 -7.65 -16.80 8.47
C SER A 177 -8.80 -17.32 7.61
N GLY A 178 -9.76 -16.45 7.33
CA GLY A 178 -10.86 -16.74 6.41
C GLY A 178 -12.25 -16.56 7.01
N PRO A 179 -13.27 -16.69 6.16
CA PRO A 179 -14.65 -16.49 6.56
C PRO A 179 -15.13 -17.61 7.47
N SER A 180 -15.90 -17.27 8.50
CA SER A 180 -16.46 -18.24 9.46
C SER A 180 -17.91 -17.88 9.73
N PHE A 181 -18.83 -18.83 9.57
CA PHE A 181 -20.26 -18.63 9.79
C PHE A 181 -20.83 -17.40 9.05
N GLY A 182 -20.40 -17.20 7.80
CA GLY A 182 -20.82 -16.06 6.97
C GLY A 182 -20.26 -14.70 7.39
N LEU A 183 -19.30 -14.67 8.31
CA LEU A 183 -18.62 -13.47 8.77
C LEU A 183 -17.17 -13.43 8.30
N CYS A 184 -16.74 -12.24 7.85
CA CYS A 184 -15.44 -11.95 7.31
C CYS A 184 -14.73 -10.95 8.22
N PRO A 185 -13.44 -11.18 8.57
CA PRO A 185 -12.67 -10.18 9.28
C PRO A 185 -12.34 -9.00 8.37
N VAL A 186 -12.42 -7.80 8.94
CA VAL A 186 -12.04 -6.51 8.34
C VAL A 186 -11.26 -5.73 9.39
N ASN A 187 -10.82 -4.51 9.08
CA ASN A 187 -10.13 -3.60 9.99
C ASN A 187 -10.61 -3.60 11.46
N SER A 188 -9.69 -3.39 12.40
CA SER A 188 -10.05 -3.16 13.79
C SER A 188 -10.65 -1.77 13.98
N ASN A 189 -11.74 -1.68 14.73
CA ASN A 189 -12.41 -0.43 15.11
C ASN A 189 -12.27 -0.10 16.59
N VAL A 190 -11.32 -0.71 17.30
CA VAL A 190 -11.08 -0.48 18.75
C VAL A 190 -9.60 -0.32 19.10
N THR A 191 -8.67 -0.75 18.25
CA THR A 191 -7.22 -0.74 18.53
C THR A 191 -6.69 0.62 18.97
N PHE A 192 -7.21 1.71 18.40
CA PHE A 192 -6.74 3.07 18.66
C PHE A 192 -7.67 3.85 19.60
N GLY A 193 -8.49 3.13 20.36
CA GLY A 193 -9.45 3.72 21.30
C GLY A 193 -10.69 4.31 20.64
N GLN A 194 -10.98 3.93 19.38
CA GLN A 194 -12.21 4.35 18.72
C GLN A 194 -13.42 3.74 19.44
N LYS A 195 -14.44 4.56 19.72
CA LYS A 195 -15.70 4.14 20.36
C LYS A 195 -16.89 4.27 19.42
N THR A 196 -16.80 5.18 18.46
CA THR A 196 -17.85 5.42 17.46
C THR A 196 -17.29 5.37 16.03
N PRO A 197 -18.15 5.23 15.01
CA PRO A 197 -17.73 5.37 13.61
C PRO A 197 -17.07 6.73 13.31
N GLU A 198 -17.47 7.79 13.98
CA GLU A 198 -16.88 9.13 13.83
C GLU A 198 -15.44 9.17 14.34
N ASP A 199 -15.12 8.44 15.41
CA ASP A 199 -13.75 8.30 15.90
C ASP A 199 -12.85 7.61 14.86
N GLU A 200 -13.36 6.58 14.18
CA GLU A 200 -12.66 5.89 13.10
C GLU A 200 -12.43 6.80 11.88
N LEU A 201 -13.45 7.56 11.48
CA LEU A 201 -13.30 8.55 10.42
C LEU A 201 -12.27 9.64 10.78
N LYS A 202 -12.29 10.12 12.03
CA LYS A 202 -11.32 11.09 12.53
C LYS A 202 -9.91 10.51 12.56
N PHE A 203 -9.75 9.26 12.99
CA PHE A 203 -8.47 8.57 12.96
C PHE A 203 -7.91 8.47 11.54
N MET A 204 -8.71 7.94 10.61
CA MET A 204 -8.31 7.79 9.21
C MET A 204 -8.00 9.13 8.54
N LYS A 205 -8.77 10.19 8.82
CA LYS A 205 -8.51 11.54 8.30
C LYS A 205 -7.16 12.10 8.74
N ASN A 206 -6.87 12.02 10.04
CA ASN A 206 -5.57 12.50 10.55
C ASN A 206 -4.41 11.68 9.99
N LEU A 207 -4.57 10.35 9.90
CA LEU A 207 -3.54 9.49 9.31
C LEU A 207 -3.32 9.82 7.83
N MET A 208 -4.41 10.02 7.07
CA MET A 208 -4.40 10.41 5.67
C MET A 208 -3.58 11.70 5.47
N SER A 209 -3.93 12.77 6.19
CA SER A 209 -3.24 14.06 6.06
C SER A 209 -1.76 13.96 6.39
N LYS A 210 -1.40 13.20 7.43
CA LYS A 210 0.01 13.00 7.82
C LYS A 210 0.81 12.18 6.80
N LYS A 211 0.19 11.17 6.17
CA LYS A 211 0.82 10.43 5.06
C LYS A 211 1.01 11.33 3.84
N LEU A 212 -0.03 12.04 3.42
CA LEU A 212 0.05 12.96 2.29
C LEU A 212 1.09 14.06 2.51
N ASN A 213 1.19 14.61 3.73
CA ASN A 213 2.24 15.58 4.09
C ASN A 213 3.64 15.06 3.74
N ALA A 214 3.92 13.80 4.06
CA ALA A 214 5.21 13.20 3.78
C ALA A 214 5.36 12.81 2.30
N TRP A 215 4.31 12.30 1.64
CA TRP A 215 4.40 11.78 0.27
C TRP A 215 4.60 12.90 -0.75
N LEU A 216 4.14 14.11 -0.41
CA LEU A 216 4.32 15.33 -1.21
C LEU A 216 5.80 15.75 -1.34
N LEU A 217 6.70 15.18 -0.54
CA LEU A 217 8.14 15.43 -0.68
C LEU A 217 8.80 14.58 -1.77
N GLY A 218 8.10 13.56 -2.28
CA GLY A 218 8.51 12.81 -3.46
C GLY A 218 7.87 13.35 -4.75
N HIS A 219 8.09 12.64 -5.86
CA HIS A 219 7.51 12.92 -7.17
C HIS A 219 6.12 12.31 -7.40
N GLY A 220 5.37 12.05 -6.33
CA GLY A 220 4.00 11.56 -6.38
C GLY A 220 3.80 10.24 -5.66
N PHE A 221 2.54 9.81 -5.60
CA PHE A 221 2.10 8.66 -4.84
C PHE A 221 0.90 7.96 -5.49
N TYR A 222 0.74 6.66 -5.21
CA TYR A 222 -0.36 5.86 -5.74
C TYR A 222 -0.98 5.03 -4.61
N PHE A 223 -2.27 5.27 -4.34
CA PHE A 223 -2.98 4.59 -3.26
C PHE A 223 -3.30 3.14 -3.65
N TRP A 224 -2.95 2.21 -2.75
CA TRP A 224 -3.31 0.81 -2.85
C TRP A 224 -4.57 0.52 -2.02
N ASN A 225 -5.73 0.28 -2.64
CA ASN A 225 -6.03 0.21 -4.07
C ASN A 225 -7.31 0.98 -4.41
N PHE A 226 -7.69 1.01 -5.68
CA PHE A 226 -8.86 1.73 -6.17
C PHE A 226 -10.17 1.29 -5.48
N LYS A 227 -10.34 -0.01 -5.22
CA LYS A 227 -11.51 -0.54 -4.52
C LYS A 227 -11.22 -1.89 -3.86
N THR A 228 -12.01 -2.21 -2.83
CA THR A 228 -12.13 -3.57 -2.27
C THR A 228 -13.61 -3.96 -2.20
N GLU A 229 -13.90 -5.19 -1.79
CA GLU A 229 -15.28 -5.62 -1.54
C GLU A 229 -15.77 -5.28 -0.12
N LEU A 230 -14.85 -5.17 0.85
CA LEU A 230 -15.19 -5.15 2.28
C LEU A 230 -14.41 -4.10 3.08
N ASP A 231 -13.07 -4.10 2.98
CA ASP A 231 -12.23 -3.30 3.86
C ASP A 231 -12.06 -1.87 3.35
N THR A 232 -12.51 -0.90 4.15
CA THR A 232 -12.50 0.53 3.79
C THR A 232 -11.10 1.14 3.81
N ARG A 233 -10.18 0.65 4.65
CA ARG A 233 -8.82 1.26 4.77
C ARG A 233 -7.93 0.99 3.55
N TRP A 234 -8.33 0.04 2.72
CA TRP A 234 -7.69 -0.35 1.47
C TRP A 234 -8.50 0.06 0.22
N ASP A 235 -9.63 0.77 0.39
CA ASP A 235 -10.56 1.14 -0.68
C ASP A 235 -10.59 2.65 -0.88
N PHE A 236 -9.92 3.12 -1.94
CA PHE A 236 -9.89 4.53 -2.31
C PHE A 236 -11.29 5.14 -2.48
N LEU A 237 -12.20 4.46 -3.19
CA LEU A 237 -13.55 4.97 -3.45
C LEU A 237 -14.37 5.11 -2.18
N ALA A 238 -14.26 4.15 -1.25
CA ALA A 238 -14.94 4.21 0.03
C ALA A 238 -14.41 5.36 0.88
N LEU A 239 -13.10 5.58 0.90
CA LEU A 239 -12.47 6.69 1.62
C LEU A 239 -12.87 8.06 1.06
N VAL A 240 -12.97 8.19 -0.28
CA VAL A 240 -13.50 9.40 -0.93
C VAL A 240 -14.95 9.65 -0.54
N ARG A 241 -15.81 8.63 -0.59
CA ARG A 241 -17.24 8.76 -0.22
C ARG A 241 -17.43 9.10 1.26
N ALA A 242 -16.57 8.57 2.12
CA ALA A 242 -16.55 8.86 3.55
C ALA A 242 -15.95 10.24 3.87
N GLY A 243 -15.46 10.96 2.85
CA GLY A 243 -14.82 12.26 2.99
C GLY A 243 -13.50 12.21 3.76
N VAL A 244 -12.83 11.05 3.79
CA VAL A 244 -11.52 10.86 4.43
C VAL A 244 -10.40 11.35 3.50
N MET A 245 -10.51 11.05 2.22
CA MET A 245 -9.61 11.61 1.20
C MET A 245 -9.94 13.09 0.95
N PRO A 246 -8.93 13.94 0.73
CA PRO A 246 -9.15 15.31 0.25
C PRO A 246 -9.94 15.32 -1.05
N LYS A 247 -10.74 16.37 -1.28
CA LYS A 247 -11.58 16.48 -2.48
C LYS A 247 -10.74 16.63 -3.74
N ASN A 248 -9.64 17.36 -3.65
CA ASN A 248 -8.69 17.53 -4.73
C ASN A 248 -7.33 16.97 -4.30
N ILE A 249 -6.99 15.78 -4.79
CA ILE A 249 -5.75 15.10 -4.41
C ILE A 249 -4.53 15.57 -5.23
N SER A 250 -4.77 16.38 -6.26
CA SER A 250 -3.75 16.89 -7.17
C SER A 250 -3.39 18.35 -6.92
N ASP A 251 -4.14 19.05 -6.08
CA ASP A 251 -3.92 20.45 -5.72
C ASP A 251 -4.61 20.71 -4.37
N TYR A 252 -3.80 20.91 -3.33
CA TYR A 252 -4.25 21.11 -1.94
C TYR A 252 -4.18 22.59 -1.60
N ASP A 253 -5.19 23.07 -0.86
CA ASP A 253 -5.13 24.39 -0.24
C ASP A 253 -4.81 24.32 1.25
N ASP A 254 -4.56 25.47 1.88
CA ASP A 254 -4.27 25.54 3.31
C ASP A 254 -5.44 25.02 4.17
N ALA A 255 -6.68 25.08 3.67
CA ALA A 255 -7.86 24.62 4.40
C ALA A 255 -7.97 23.09 4.44
N ASP A 256 -7.35 22.37 3.50
CA ASP A 256 -7.20 20.91 3.57
C ASP A 256 -6.30 20.46 4.73
N GLY A 257 -5.43 21.37 5.23
CA GLY A 257 -4.60 21.11 6.39
C GLY A 257 -3.55 20.01 6.20
N ILE A 258 -3.14 19.78 4.94
CA ILE A 258 -2.15 18.75 4.60
C ILE A 258 -0.73 19.24 4.93
N PHE A 259 -0.40 20.49 4.62
CA PHE A 259 0.97 21.01 4.75
C PHE A 259 1.47 21.12 6.19
N ASP A 260 0.58 21.37 7.16
CA ASP A 260 0.88 21.46 8.60
C ASP A 260 0.41 20.19 9.36
N ALA A 261 -0.02 19.14 8.66
CA ALA A 261 -0.60 17.95 9.28
C ALA A 261 0.33 17.29 10.32
N CYS A 262 1.64 17.36 10.11
CA CYS A 262 2.64 16.77 11.01
C CYS A 262 3.09 17.69 12.16
N GLU A 263 2.58 18.92 12.22
CA GLU A 263 2.83 19.89 13.28
C GLU A 263 1.71 19.92 14.34
N ARG A 264 0.60 19.22 14.05
CA ARG A 264 -0.61 19.10 14.87
C ARG A 264 -0.74 17.75 15.57
#